data_AF-A0A730BXK7-F1
#
_entry.id   AF-A0A730BXK7-F1
#
_cell.length_a   1.000
_cell.length_b   1.000
_cell.length_c   1.000
_cell.angle_alpha   90.00
_cell.angle_beta   90.00
_cell.angle_gamma   90.00
#
_symmetry.space_group_name_H-M   'P 1'
#
loop_
_entity.id
_entity.type
_entity.pdbx_description
1 polymer ?
#
loop_
_entity_poly.entity_id
_entity_poly.type
_entity_poly.pdbx_seq_one_letter_code
_entity_poly.pdbx_strand_id
1 'polypeptide(L)' 'MANVEASWCVSLIVECPGCGEIMDLTQDDSVIDGTFCVALENEKDYQVECPECGNHFTCDFAY' A
#
# COMPACT_ATOMS: atom_id res chain seq x y z
N MET A 1 -30.86 -14.49 17.19
CA MET A 1 -29.43 -14.41 16.81
C MET A 1 -29.13 -12.96 16.51
N ALA A 2 -28.07 -12.40 17.07
CA ALA A 2 -27.63 -11.06 16.70
C ALA A 2 -27.02 -11.11 15.29
N ASN A 3 -27.40 -10.19 14.41
CA ASN A 3 -26.67 -9.94 13.18
C ASN A 3 -25.35 -9.29 13.58
N VAL A 4 -24.26 -10.02 13.38
CA VAL A 4 -22.91 -9.53 13.61
C VAL A 4 -22.18 -9.48 12.27
N GLU A 5 -21.46 -8.40 12.06
CA GLU A 5 -20.70 -8.15 10.84
C GLU A 5 -19.21 -8.35 11.12
N ALA A 6 -18.51 -8.99 10.19
CA ALA A 6 -17.07 -9.18 10.25
C ALA A 6 -16.43 -8.38 9.12
N SER A 7 -15.45 -7.56 9.45
CA SER A 7 -14.67 -6.75 8.50
C SER A 7 -13.20 -7.13 8.54
N TRP A 8 -12.57 -7.21 7.38
CA TRP A 8 -11.12 -7.36 7.22
C TRP A 8 -10.57 -6.06 6.62
N CYS A 9 -9.33 -5.72 6.96
CA CYS A 9 -8.61 -4.55 6.45
C CYS A 9 -7.18 -4.97 6.09
N VAL A 10 -6.68 -4.52 4.95
CA VAL A 10 -5.31 -4.74 4.47
C VAL A 10 -4.75 -3.38 4.07
N SER A 11 -3.54 -3.08 4.55
CA SER A 11 -2.82 -1.84 4.28
C SER A 11 -1.38 -2.16 3.92
N LEU A 12 -0.79 -1.40 3.00
CA LEU A 12 0.58 -1.55 2.52
C LEU A 12 1.29 -0.23 2.75
N ILE A 13 1.97 -0.13 3.89
CA ILE A 13 2.46 1.16 4.39
C ILE A 13 3.91 1.40 3.97
N VAL A 14 4.20 2.61 3.51
CA VAL A 14 5.55 3.09 3.23
C VAL A 14 5.75 4.51 3.79
N GLU A 15 6.97 4.80 4.26
CA GLU A 15 7.36 6.13 4.70
C GLU A 15 8.15 6.83 3.58
N CYS A 16 7.77 8.06 3.25
CA CYS A 16 8.49 8.85 2.27
C CYS A 16 9.87 9.26 2.82
N PRO A 17 10.98 8.93 2.14
CA PRO A 17 12.32 9.31 2.61
C PRO A 17 12.60 10.82 2.51
N GLY A 18 11.77 11.58 1.80
CA GLY A 18 11.93 13.03 1.61
C GLY A 18 11.31 13.87 2.73
N CYS A 19 10.07 13.56 3.12
CA CYS A 19 9.32 14.35 4.12
C CYS A 19 8.88 13.55 5.36
N GLY A 20 9.07 12.22 5.38
CA GLY A 20 8.63 11.35 6.47
C GLY A 20 7.12 11.04 6.45
N GLU A 21 6.41 11.42 5.39
CA GLU A 21 4.97 11.14 5.27
C GLU A 21 4.70 9.64 5.17
N ILE A 22 3.68 9.16 5.90
CA ILE A 22 3.28 7.75 5.91
C ILE A 22 2.13 7.58 4.92
N MET A 23 2.32 6.69 3.95
CA MET A 23 1.37 6.48 2.85
C MET A 23 0.91 5.02 2.83
N ASP A 24 -0.37 4.80 2.52
CA ASP A 24 -0.93 3.48 2.29
C ASP A 24 -1.07 3.24 0.78
N LEU A 25 -0.19 2.40 0.23
CA LEU A 25 -0.15 2.08 -1.19
C LEU A 25 -1.38 1.28 -1.65
N THR A 26 -2.15 0.69 -0.74
CA THR A 26 -3.40 -0.01 -1.11
C THR A 26 -4.50 0.92 -1.62
N GLN A 27 -4.35 2.23 -1.41
CA GLN A 27 -5.26 3.23 -1.96
C GLN A 27 -5.02 3.51 -3.46
N ASP A 28 -3.93 3.00 -4.02
CA ASP A 28 -3.64 3.08 -5.44
C ASP A 28 -4.27 1.86 -6.16
N ASP A 29 -5.17 2.15 -7.11
CA ASP A 29 -5.86 1.13 -7.92
C ASP A 29 -4.90 0.23 -8.72
N SER A 30 -3.64 0.64 -8.92
CA SER A 30 -2.60 -0.17 -9.55
C SER A 30 -2.01 -1.24 -8.62
N VAL A 31 -2.14 -1.06 -7.30
CA VAL A 31 -1.62 -1.96 -6.27
C VAL A 31 -2.65 -3.02 -5.90
N ILE A 32 -3.93 -2.65 -5.89
CA ILE A 32 -5.04 -3.59 -5.67
C ILE A 32 -5.89 -3.69 -6.94
N ASP A 33 -5.55 -4.66 -7.78
CA ASP A 33 -6.51 -5.28 -8.68
C ASP A 33 -7.53 -6.03 -7.81
N GLY A 34 -8.81 -5.61 -7.82
CA GLY A 34 -9.92 -6.22 -7.07
C GLY A 34 -10.16 -7.73 -7.29
N THR A 35 -9.27 -8.40 -8.01
CA THR A 35 -9.22 -9.86 -8.24
C THR A 35 -8.20 -10.58 -7.35
N PHE A 36 -7.27 -9.89 -6.68
CA PHE A 36 -6.20 -10.52 -5.90
C PHE A 36 -6.15 -10.08 -4.43
N CYS A 37 -6.56 -10.97 -3.53
CA CYS A 37 -6.12 -10.97 -2.13
C CYS A 37 -4.81 -11.77 -1.97
N VAL A 38 -3.89 -11.64 -2.93
CA VAL A 38 -2.57 -12.25 -2.82
C VAL A 38 -1.61 -11.09 -2.66
N ALA A 39 -0.91 -11.02 -1.53
CA ALA A 39 0.15 -10.07 -1.38
C ALA A 39 1.11 -10.27 -2.56
N LEU A 40 1.52 -9.19 -3.23
CA LEU A 40 2.63 -9.23 -4.16
C LEU A 40 3.89 -9.45 -3.30
N GLU A 41 4.06 -10.67 -2.78
CA GLU A 41 5.00 -11.02 -1.70
C GLU A 41 6.47 -10.79 -2.07
N ASN A 42 6.76 -10.30 -3.28
CA ASN A 42 8.11 -10.09 -3.79
C ASN A 42 8.19 -8.97 -4.88
N GLU A 43 7.28 -8.01 -4.91
CA GLU A 43 7.46 -6.87 -5.83
C GLU A 43 8.67 -6.06 -5.37
N LYS A 44 9.60 -5.82 -6.29
CA LYS A 44 10.82 -5.06 -6.03
C LYS A 44 10.86 -3.81 -6.87
N ASP A 45 11.53 -2.80 -6.34
CA ASP A 45 11.71 -1.52 -7.02
C ASP A 45 10.37 -0.86 -7.47
N TYR A 46 9.28 -1.09 -6.72
CA TYR A 46 7.97 -0.50 -6.99
C TYR A 46 8.08 1.03 -6.91
N GLN A 47 7.66 1.73 -7.97
CA GLN A 47 7.81 3.17 -8.09
C GLN A 47 6.72 3.89 -7.30
N VAL A 48 7.10 4.80 -6.42
CA VAL A 48 6.20 5.60 -5.59
C VAL A 48 6.49 7.08 -5.79
N GLU A 49 5.44 7.86 -6.00
CA GLU A 49 5.46 9.32 -5.92
C GLU A 49 4.77 9.77 -4.63
N CYS A 50 5.47 10.54 -3.80
CA CYS A 50 4.88 11.11 -2.59
C CYS A 50 3.93 12.26 -2.95
N PRO A 51 2.64 12.19 -2.58
CA PRO A 51 1.67 13.23 -2.93
C PRO A 51 1.91 14.55 -2.19
N GLU A 52 2.56 14.51 -1.02
CA GLU A 52 2.81 15.70 -0.19
C GLU A 52 4.02 16.51 -0.66
N CYS A 53 5.12 15.85 -1.02
CA CYS A 53 6.37 16.53 -1.39
C CYS A 53 6.82 16.33 -2.84
N GLY A 54 6.13 15.49 -3.62
CA GLY A 54 6.47 15.17 -5.00
C GLY A 54 7.73 14.32 -5.18
N ASN A 55 8.30 13.80 -4.08
CA ASN A 55 9.50 12.98 -4.14
C ASN A 55 9.20 11.62 -4.79
N HIS A 56 10.06 11.20 -5.73
CA HIS A 56 9.96 9.92 -6.41
C HIS A 56 11.00 8.96 -5.82
N PHE A 57 10.57 7.78 -5.42
CA PHE A 57 11.43 6.76 -4.82
C PHE A 57 10.92 5.35 -5.11
N THR A 58 11.74 4.35 -4.79
CA THR A 58 11.36 2.94 -4.93
C THR A 58 11.21 2.27 -3.58
N CYS A 59 10.31 1.29 -3.48
CA CYS A 59 10.21 0.40 -2.33
C CYS A 59 10.11 -1.06 -2.75
N ASP A 60 10.64 -1.94 -1.89
CA ASP A 60 10.46 -3.38 -1.99
C ASP A 60 9.29 -3.77 -1.10
N PHE A 61 8.36 -4.57 -1.61
CA PHE A 61 7.26 -5.08 -0.80
C PHE A 61 7.80 -6.19 0.10
N ALA A 62 7.62 -6.01 1.40
CA ALA A 62 8.06 -6.94 2.43
C ALA A 62 6.92 -7.21 3.41
N TYR A 63 6.88 -8.43 3.96
CA TYR A 63 5.94 -8.88 4.99
C TYR A 63 6.48 -8.63 6.40
#